data_AF-V6HZS4-F1
#
_entry.id   AF-V6HZS4-F1
#
_cell.length_a   1.000
_cell.length_b   1.000
_cell.length_c   1.000
_cell.angle_alpha   90.00
_cell.angle_beta   90.00
_cell.angle_gamma   90.00
#
_symmetry.space_group_name_H-M   'P 1'
#
loop_
_entity.id
_entity.type
_entity.pdbx_description
1 polymer ?
#
loop_
_entity_poly.entity_id
_entity_poly.type
_entity_poly.pdbx_seq_one_letter_code
_entity_poly.pdbx_strand_id
1 'polypeptide(L)'
;MTKIRDILTGQSIRDIKDHISAIYSKILINECIDLKLNGERIKPLHFDKEWSHNPDVPPKGFDLTTKIGGEKISVKITGGLIAEGGDSGYGEYGVYIYCNNRLIVRSLKTPEVGFSKGQVGVPHNSISLARVIIEIVGPAEQMPWNSSKSGVDIKHKVFQLIREKIIEVIKHYTSASRNLFPERETKVAPFKQGKINFEKIQSISEIEKTALPEIPKLKKQLSNKIKELNLSLAKSEPWIVGAYEVVVMAEVIKSKSFETKNRIILILLDSSIEIAFKDYLTYKVKSHFYSDAALAKIFDKRHLVHQEIQKYSSGILNISDWNNLDYYYRLRCNLVHKRASATVLDTDIIKFSNLAKKIHKKLLGVKYPTLKN
;
A
#
# COMPACT_ATOMS: atom_id res chain seq x y z
N MET A 1 -28.55 -10.23 42.95
CA MET A 1 -29.07 -8.85 42.99
C MET A 1 -28.49 -8.07 41.82
N THR A 2 -29.22 -7.98 40.73
CA THR A 2 -28.88 -7.16 39.57
C THR A 2 -29.12 -5.70 39.94
N LYS A 3 -28.12 -4.82 39.82
CA LYS A 3 -28.30 -3.37 40.07
C LYS A 3 -29.33 -2.84 39.05
N ILE A 4 -30.50 -2.42 39.53
CA ILE A 4 -31.62 -1.90 38.72
C ILE A 4 -31.43 -0.40 38.39
N ARG A 5 -30.40 0.26 38.92
CA ARG A 5 -30.17 1.70 38.70
C ARG A 5 -28.73 1.94 38.25
N ASP A 6 -28.58 2.31 36.98
CA ASP A 6 -27.34 2.90 36.48
C ASP A 6 -27.23 4.35 36.96
N ILE A 7 -26.08 4.69 37.54
CA ILE A 7 -25.79 6.06 37.95
C ILE A 7 -25.41 6.83 36.69
N LEU A 8 -26.21 7.83 36.32
CA LEU A 8 -25.87 8.74 35.24
C LEU A 8 -24.72 9.65 35.67
N THR A 9 -23.53 9.38 35.15
CA THR A 9 -22.35 10.22 35.38
C THR A 9 -22.28 11.34 34.34
N GLY A 10 -21.43 12.36 34.58
CA GLY A 10 -21.13 13.37 33.57
C GLY A 10 -20.56 12.78 32.28
N GLN A 11 -19.85 11.65 32.35
CA GLN A 11 -19.39 10.92 31.16
C GLN A 11 -20.56 10.26 30.43
N SER A 12 -21.47 9.60 31.15
CA SER A 12 -22.67 8.99 30.56
C SER A 12 -23.51 10.01 29.80
N ILE A 13 -23.67 11.23 30.34
CA ILE A 13 -24.37 12.32 29.66
C ILE A 13 -23.64 12.73 28.38
N ARG A 14 -22.30 12.81 28.40
CA ARG A 14 -21.50 13.11 27.20
C ARG A 14 -21.62 12.02 26.14
N ASP A 15 -21.58 10.75 26.54
CA ASP A 15 -21.68 9.62 25.62
C ASP A 15 -23.08 9.56 24.99
N ILE A 16 -24.13 9.80 25.77
CA ILE A 16 -25.51 9.92 25.26
C ILE A 16 -25.59 11.08 24.28
N LYS A 17 -25.04 12.25 24.63
CA LYS A 17 -25.03 13.45 23.78
C LYS A 17 -24.33 13.17 22.45
N ASP A 18 -23.14 12.59 22.46
CA ASP A 18 -22.41 12.20 21.24
C ASP A 18 -23.22 11.19 20.41
N HIS A 19 -23.75 10.17 21.06
CA HIS A 19 -24.52 9.11 20.42
C HIS A 19 -25.77 9.65 19.70
N ILE A 20 -26.61 10.46 20.36
CA ILE A 20 -27.83 11.02 19.75
C ILE A 20 -27.50 12.09 18.71
N SER A 21 -26.42 12.86 18.92
CA SER A 21 -25.92 13.84 17.94
C SER A 21 -25.52 13.15 16.63
N ALA A 22 -24.87 11.98 16.72
CA ALA A 22 -24.45 11.18 15.58
C ALA A 22 -25.63 10.46 14.91
N ILE A 23 -26.49 9.81 15.70
CA ILE A 23 -27.59 8.97 15.18
C ILE A 23 -28.59 9.77 14.36
N TYR A 24 -28.97 10.93 14.88
CA TYR A 24 -30.02 11.75 14.28
C TYR A 24 -29.47 12.94 13.52
N SER A 25 -28.16 12.98 13.22
CA SER A 25 -27.51 14.14 12.62
C SER A 25 -28.18 14.65 11.35
N LYS A 26 -28.63 13.75 10.46
CA LYS A 26 -29.34 14.10 9.21
C LYS A 26 -30.79 14.52 9.45
N ILE A 27 -31.43 14.09 10.55
CA ILE A 27 -32.79 14.47 10.92
C ILE A 27 -32.80 15.84 11.60
N LEU A 28 -31.82 16.11 12.46
CA LEU A 28 -31.66 17.36 13.21
C LEU A 28 -31.27 18.56 12.34
N ILE A 29 -31.02 18.36 11.03
CA ILE A 29 -30.91 19.46 10.05
C ILE A 29 -32.28 20.11 9.84
N ASN A 30 -33.37 19.35 9.97
CA ASN A 30 -34.72 19.89 9.80
C ASN A 30 -35.07 20.79 10.99
N GLU A 31 -35.35 22.06 10.72
CA GLU A 31 -35.71 23.06 11.73
C GLU A 31 -37.00 22.72 12.49
N CYS A 32 -37.83 21.82 11.96
CA CYS A 32 -39.06 21.35 12.61
C CYS A 32 -38.81 20.33 13.73
N ILE A 33 -37.59 19.82 13.91
CA ILE A 33 -37.27 18.82 14.94
C ILE A 33 -36.21 19.39 15.88
N ASP A 34 -36.57 19.54 17.15
CA ASP A 34 -35.65 19.96 18.21
C ASP A 34 -35.48 18.83 19.24
N LEU A 35 -34.23 18.45 19.49
CA LEU A 35 -33.86 17.45 20.49
C LEU A 35 -33.04 18.11 21.58
N LYS A 36 -33.50 17.97 22.83
CA LYS A 36 -32.80 18.50 24.01
C LYS A 36 -32.44 17.38 24.97
N LEU A 37 -31.25 17.45 25.55
CA LEU A 37 -30.82 16.61 26.66
C LEU A 37 -30.56 17.52 27.87
N ASN A 38 -31.30 17.31 28.96
CA ASN A 38 -31.23 18.16 30.15
C ASN A 38 -31.41 19.66 29.84
N GLY A 39 -32.33 19.98 28.91
CA GLY A 39 -32.59 21.36 28.48
C GLY A 39 -31.61 21.93 27.46
N GLU A 40 -30.45 21.31 27.25
CA GLU A 40 -29.49 21.73 26.23
C GLU A 40 -29.85 21.17 24.86
N ARG A 41 -29.86 22.03 23.84
CA ARG A 41 -30.07 21.64 22.44
C ARG A 41 -28.92 20.76 21.94
N ILE A 42 -29.29 19.63 21.33
CA ILE A 42 -28.36 18.71 20.67
C ILE A 42 -27.98 19.26 19.30
N LYS A 43 -26.67 19.37 19.03
CA LYS A 43 -26.15 19.77 17.74
C LYS A 43 -25.89 18.52 16.88
N PRO A 44 -26.20 18.54 15.58
CA PRO A 44 -25.93 17.39 14.71
C PRO A 44 -24.42 17.16 14.55
N LEU A 45 -23.99 15.90 14.63
CA LEU A 45 -22.62 15.48 14.32
C LEU A 45 -22.57 14.82 12.93
N HIS A 46 -21.93 15.47 11.97
CA HIS A 46 -21.87 15.02 10.58
C HIS A 46 -20.59 14.29 10.26
N PHE A 47 -20.68 13.18 9.52
CA PHE A 47 -19.51 12.46 8.99
C PHE A 47 -19.34 12.63 7.48
N ASP A 48 -20.36 13.16 6.80
CA ASP A 48 -20.45 13.31 5.34
C ASP A 48 -20.00 14.68 4.81
N LYS A 49 -19.54 15.56 5.70
CA LYS A 49 -19.07 16.92 5.36
C LYS A 49 -17.55 17.09 5.41
N GLU A 50 -16.84 16.12 5.97
CA GLU A 50 -15.41 16.22 6.28
C GLU A 50 -14.58 15.35 5.34
N TRP A 51 -14.48 15.75 4.07
CA TRP A 51 -13.69 15.05 3.07
C TRP A 51 -12.42 15.82 2.73
N SER A 52 -11.33 15.08 2.50
CA SER A 52 -10.19 15.57 1.75
C SER A 52 -10.50 15.48 0.26
N HIS A 53 -10.54 16.63 -0.39
CA HIS A 53 -10.73 16.78 -1.83
C HIS A 53 -9.38 16.82 -2.56
N ASN A 54 -8.46 15.93 -2.17
CA ASN A 54 -7.19 15.77 -2.87
C ASN A 54 -7.47 15.55 -4.37
N PRO A 55 -6.80 16.28 -5.28
CA PRO A 55 -7.12 16.25 -6.72
C PRO A 55 -6.73 14.92 -7.38
N ASP A 56 -5.75 14.20 -6.84
CA ASP A 56 -5.33 12.90 -7.37
C ASP A 56 -6.25 11.77 -6.92
N VAL A 57 -6.81 11.85 -5.71
CA VAL A 57 -7.73 10.86 -5.15
C VAL A 57 -8.96 11.55 -4.54
N PRO A 58 -9.82 12.17 -5.37
CA PRO A 58 -10.97 12.90 -4.88
C PRO A 58 -12.02 11.94 -4.30
N PRO A 59 -12.90 12.42 -3.39
CA PRO A 59 -14.05 11.65 -2.96
C PRO A 59 -14.99 11.40 -4.14
N LYS A 60 -15.56 10.18 -4.20
CA LYS A 60 -16.40 9.72 -5.29
C LYS A 60 -17.72 9.19 -4.72
N GLY A 61 -18.82 9.60 -5.34
CA GLY A 61 -20.16 9.17 -5.01
C GLY A 61 -20.75 8.27 -6.08
N PHE A 62 -21.58 7.33 -5.68
CA PHE A 62 -22.40 6.47 -6.53
C PHE A 62 -23.85 6.59 -6.07
N ASP A 63 -24.77 6.83 -6.99
CA ASP A 63 -26.21 6.97 -6.70
C ASP A 63 -26.99 5.93 -7.51
N LEU A 64 -27.47 4.90 -6.82
CA LEU A 64 -28.27 3.81 -7.37
C LEU A 64 -29.72 3.99 -6.95
N THR A 65 -30.63 3.89 -7.91
CA THR A 65 -32.06 3.76 -7.63
C THR A 65 -32.56 2.47 -8.28
N THR A 66 -33.11 1.56 -7.47
CA THR A 66 -33.58 0.25 -7.95
C THR A 66 -34.90 -0.14 -7.29
N LYS A 67 -35.53 -1.22 -7.78
CA LYS A 67 -36.69 -1.83 -7.16
C LYS A 67 -36.35 -3.20 -6.60
N ILE A 68 -36.75 -3.47 -5.35
CA ILE A 68 -36.62 -4.79 -4.72
C ILE A 68 -37.99 -5.13 -4.15
N GLY A 69 -38.54 -6.30 -4.54
CA GLY A 69 -39.90 -6.67 -4.15
C GLY A 69 -40.98 -5.72 -4.69
N GLY A 70 -40.70 -5.00 -5.78
CA GLY A 70 -41.60 -3.97 -6.33
C GLY A 70 -41.45 -2.59 -5.69
N GLU A 71 -40.79 -2.50 -4.54
CA GLU A 71 -40.59 -1.26 -3.81
C GLU A 71 -39.33 -0.51 -4.25
N LYS A 72 -39.42 0.80 -4.37
CA LYS A 72 -38.31 1.67 -4.77
C LYS A 72 -37.36 1.89 -3.60
N ILE A 73 -36.07 1.67 -3.84
CA ILE A 73 -34.98 1.93 -2.89
C ILE A 73 -33.93 2.79 -3.58
N SER A 74 -33.42 3.78 -2.86
CA SER A 74 -32.27 4.58 -3.27
C SER A 74 -31.09 4.24 -2.37
N VAL A 75 -29.93 4.03 -2.98
CA VAL A 75 -28.66 3.79 -2.28
C VAL A 75 -27.63 4.78 -2.78
N LYS A 76 -27.02 5.52 -1.85
CA LYS A 76 -25.83 6.33 -2.13
C LYS A 76 -24.62 5.73 -1.43
N ILE A 77 -23.54 5.60 -2.18
CA ILE A 77 -22.24 5.14 -1.67
C ILE A 77 -21.24 6.26 -1.92
N THR A 78 -20.68 6.82 -0.86
CA THR A 78 -19.66 7.87 -0.93
C THR A 78 -18.38 7.34 -0.31
N GLY A 79 -17.30 7.30 -1.08
CA GLY A 79 -15.97 6.97 -0.58
C GLY A 79 -15.04 8.17 -0.69
N GLY A 80 -14.10 8.29 0.23
CA GLY A 80 -13.14 9.38 0.23
C GLY A 80 -12.05 9.25 1.28
N LEU A 81 -11.10 10.17 1.23
CA LEU A 81 -10.16 10.40 2.32
C LEU A 81 -10.72 11.47 3.27
N ILE A 82 -10.38 11.40 4.55
CA ILE A 82 -10.68 12.42 5.56
C ILE A 82 -9.39 13.14 5.96
N ALA A 83 -9.51 14.40 6.40
CA ALA A 83 -8.35 15.22 6.75
C ALA A 83 -7.67 14.76 8.04
N GLU A 84 -8.44 14.26 9.00
CA GLU A 84 -7.97 13.79 10.30
C GLU A 84 -8.19 12.29 10.42
N GLY A 85 -7.10 11.55 10.52
CA GLY A 85 -7.15 10.11 10.72
C GLY A 85 -7.38 9.72 12.18
N GLY A 86 -7.16 8.44 12.46
CA GLY A 86 -7.11 7.90 13.82
C GLY A 86 -5.97 6.90 14.01
N ASP A 87 -5.93 6.30 15.19
CA ASP A 87 -4.97 5.27 15.56
C ASP A 87 -5.43 3.86 15.17
N SER A 88 -4.61 2.86 15.46
CA SER A 88 -4.91 1.44 15.21
C SER A 88 -6.21 1.03 15.92
N GLY A 89 -7.28 0.82 15.15
CA GLY A 89 -8.62 0.47 15.64
C GLY A 89 -9.50 1.65 16.08
N TYR A 90 -8.95 2.84 16.29
CA TYR A 90 -9.67 4.00 16.85
C TYR A 90 -9.77 5.16 15.86
N GLY A 91 -10.86 5.92 15.94
CA GLY A 91 -11.10 7.10 15.10
C GLY A 91 -12.23 6.93 14.08
N GLU A 92 -12.50 8.01 13.35
CA GLU A 92 -13.69 8.16 12.50
C GLU A 92 -13.48 7.66 11.06
N TYR A 93 -13.00 6.42 10.91
CA TYR A 93 -12.70 5.81 9.61
C TYR A 93 -13.30 4.41 9.46
N GLY A 94 -13.40 3.93 8.23
CA GLY A 94 -14.14 2.71 7.90
C GLY A 94 -15.53 3.03 7.36
N VAL A 95 -16.48 2.13 7.58
CA VAL A 95 -17.79 2.18 6.91
C VAL A 95 -18.88 2.70 7.84
N TYR A 96 -19.66 3.66 7.36
CA TYR A 96 -20.83 4.22 8.04
C TYR A 96 -22.06 3.85 7.23
N ILE A 97 -23.11 3.40 7.90
CA ILE A 97 -24.35 2.98 7.23
C ILE A 97 -25.52 3.74 7.83
N TYR A 98 -26.25 4.44 6.98
CA TYR A 98 -27.48 5.15 7.27
C TYR A 98 -28.65 4.43 6.60
N CYS A 99 -29.76 4.32 7.32
CA CYS A 99 -31.02 3.84 6.79
C CYS A 99 -32.09 4.88 7.12
N ASN A 100 -32.76 5.42 6.11
CA ASN A 100 -33.76 6.48 6.26
C ASN A 100 -33.29 7.63 7.16
N ASN A 101 -32.11 8.19 6.86
CA ASN A 101 -31.47 9.30 7.60
C ASN A 101 -31.05 9.00 9.06
N ARG A 102 -31.23 7.78 9.55
CA ARG A 102 -30.71 7.31 10.84
C ARG A 102 -29.37 6.61 10.66
N LEU A 103 -28.35 6.98 11.43
CA LEU A 103 -27.11 6.21 11.50
C LEU A 103 -27.36 4.87 12.20
N ILE A 104 -27.03 3.77 11.55
CA ILE A 104 -27.19 2.41 12.07
C ILE A 104 -25.87 1.88 12.64
N VAL A 105 -24.77 2.10 11.92
CA VAL A 105 -23.42 1.74 12.36
C VAL A 105 -22.44 2.85 12.03
N ARG A 106 -21.62 3.20 13.03
CA ARG A 106 -20.55 4.20 12.96
C ARG A 106 -19.22 3.47 12.82
N SER A 107 -18.38 3.85 11.86
CA SER A 107 -16.96 3.45 11.85
C SER A 107 -16.75 1.92 11.85
N LEU A 108 -17.59 1.18 11.11
CA LEU A 108 -17.57 -0.29 11.04
C LEU A 108 -16.30 -0.80 10.35
N LYS A 109 -15.62 -1.76 11.00
CA LYS A 109 -14.34 -2.33 10.57
C LYS A 109 -14.32 -3.86 10.64
N THR A 110 -15.36 -4.49 10.12
CA THR A 110 -15.54 -5.96 10.19
C THR A 110 -15.31 -6.62 8.82
N PRO A 111 -15.12 -7.96 8.78
CA PRO A 111 -14.90 -8.68 7.52
C PRO A 111 -16.01 -8.50 6.48
N GLU A 112 -17.25 -8.26 6.92
CA GLU A 112 -18.42 -8.12 6.04
C GLU A 112 -18.35 -6.87 5.17
N VAL A 113 -17.59 -5.86 5.62
CA VAL A 113 -17.29 -4.63 4.87
C VAL A 113 -15.82 -4.55 4.43
N GLY A 114 -15.09 -5.67 4.44
CA GLY A 114 -13.77 -5.77 3.79
C GLY A 114 -12.55 -5.77 4.71
N PHE A 115 -12.71 -5.64 6.03
CA PHE A 115 -11.60 -5.67 7.00
C PHE A 115 -11.18 -7.11 7.31
N SER A 116 -10.64 -7.77 6.29
CA SER A 116 -10.18 -9.15 6.34
C SER A 116 -8.84 -9.30 5.59
N LYS A 117 -8.09 -10.37 5.89
CA LYS A 117 -6.81 -10.67 5.22
C LYS A 117 -7.06 -10.90 3.72
N GLY A 118 -6.29 -10.23 2.86
CA GLY A 118 -6.44 -10.29 1.40
C GLY A 118 -7.32 -9.18 0.79
N GLN A 119 -8.05 -8.44 1.62
CA GLN A 119 -8.82 -7.25 1.23
C GLN A 119 -8.22 -5.99 1.84
N VAL A 120 -8.88 -5.36 2.82
CA VAL A 120 -8.36 -4.20 3.54
C VAL A 120 -7.33 -4.62 4.59
N GLY A 121 -7.41 -5.82 5.16
CA GLY A 121 -6.59 -6.22 6.31
C GLY A 121 -7.12 -5.68 7.63
N VAL A 122 -6.26 -5.62 8.64
CA VAL A 122 -6.62 -5.18 9.99
C VAL A 122 -6.65 -3.65 10.13
N PRO A 123 -7.50 -3.09 11.00
CA PRO A 123 -7.48 -1.67 11.37
C PRO A 123 -6.09 -1.20 11.78
N HIS A 124 -5.60 -0.13 11.17
CA HIS A 124 -4.24 0.40 11.37
C HIS A 124 -4.19 1.89 11.03
N ASN A 125 -3.27 2.64 11.63
CA ASN A 125 -3.14 4.08 11.39
C ASN A 125 -2.96 4.42 9.89
N SER A 126 -2.20 3.63 9.13
CA SER A 126 -1.92 3.88 7.72
C SER A 126 -3.18 3.88 6.82
N ILE A 127 -4.28 3.28 7.28
CA ILE A 127 -5.55 3.24 6.56
C ILE A 127 -6.62 4.16 7.18
N SER A 128 -6.27 4.89 8.24
CA SER A 128 -7.24 5.63 9.05
C SER A 128 -7.73 6.92 8.42
N LEU A 129 -7.27 7.25 7.20
CA LEU A 129 -7.82 8.34 6.41
C LEU A 129 -8.99 7.89 5.53
N ALA A 130 -9.29 6.60 5.41
CA ALA A 130 -10.32 6.12 4.50
C ALA A 130 -11.69 6.02 5.17
N ARG A 131 -12.69 6.73 4.63
CA ARG A 131 -14.09 6.66 5.08
C ARG A 131 -15.00 6.30 3.91
N VAL A 132 -16.00 5.48 4.18
CA VAL A 132 -17.09 5.17 3.26
C VAL A 132 -18.42 5.38 3.97
N ILE A 133 -19.34 6.10 3.33
CA ILE A 133 -20.69 6.37 3.83
C ILE A 133 -21.70 5.76 2.88
N ILE A 134 -22.58 4.93 3.42
CA ILE A 134 -23.68 4.29 2.73
C ILE A 134 -24.98 4.90 3.24
N GLU A 135 -25.82 5.39 2.34
CA GLU A 135 -27.13 5.92 2.67
C GLU A 135 -28.19 5.15 1.90
N ILE A 136 -29.08 4.50 2.63
CA ILE A 136 -30.16 3.69 2.08
C ILE A 136 -31.48 4.37 2.44
N VAL A 137 -32.31 4.62 1.44
CA VAL A 137 -33.63 5.24 1.61
C VAL A 137 -34.69 4.39 0.92
N GLY A 138 -35.75 4.04 1.66
CA GLY A 138 -36.85 3.22 1.16
C GLY A 138 -37.78 2.75 2.27
N PRO A 139 -38.72 1.85 1.97
CA PRO A 139 -39.62 1.27 2.96
C PRO A 139 -38.88 0.58 4.10
N ALA A 140 -39.46 0.59 5.30
CA ALA A 140 -38.81 0.08 6.50
C ALA A 140 -38.45 -1.41 6.40
N GLU A 141 -39.27 -2.19 5.69
CA GLU A 141 -39.07 -3.63 5.44
C GLU A 141 -37.87 -3.93 4.55
N GLN A 142 -37.39 -2.94 3.78
CA GLN A 142 -36.23 -3.07 2.90
C GLN A 142 -34.94 -2.55 3.54
N MET A 143 -34.99 -2.03 4.76
CA MET A 143 -33.79 -1.51 5.42
C MET A 143 -32.99 -2.67 6.02
N PRO A 144 -31.68 -2.81 5.69
CA PRO A 144 -30.86 -3.90 6.18
C PRO A 144 -30.40 -3.67 7.63
N TRP A 145 -31.25 -3.17 8.52
CA TRP A 145 -30.95 -3.07 9.95
C TRP A 145 -31.37 -4.32 10.70
N ASN A 146 -30.82 -4.54 11.89
CA ASN A 146 -31.36 -5.50 12.84
C ASN A 146 -32.56 -4.90 13.63
N SER A 147 -33.22 -5.72 14.44
CA SER A 147 -34.39 -5.30 15.23
C SER A 147 -34.11 -4.13 16.19
N SER A 148 -32.89 -4.02 16.70
CA SER A 148 -32.45 -2.93 17.58
C SER A 148 -32.01 -1.67 16.84
N LYS A 149 -31.96 -1.68 15.50
CA LYS A 149 -31.48 -0.57 14.65
C LYS A 149 -30.11 -0.01 15.08
N SER A 150 -29.25 -0.91 15.56
CA SER A 150 -27.88 -0.64 16.03
C SER A 150 -26.84 -1.53 15.35
N GLY A 151 -27.28 -2.34 14.39
CA GLY A 151 -26.46 -3.21 13.58
C GLY A 151 -27.12 -3.43 12.22
N VAL A 152 -26.33 -3.95 11.30
CA VAL A 152 -26.78 -4.25 9.93
C VAL A 152 -27.03 -5.75 9.82
N ASP A 153 -28.18 -6.13 9.27
CA ASP A 153 -28.43 -7.50 8.87
C ASP A 153 -27.70 -7.77 7.56
N ILE A 154 -26.56 -8.45 7.70
CA ILE A 154 -25.69 -8.79 6.56
C ILE A 154 -26.35 -9.76 5.60
N LYS A 155 -27.39 -10.51 6.02
CA LYS A 155 -28.11 -11.45 5.15
C LYS A 155 -29.22 -10.74 4.36
N HIS A 156 -29.53 -9.49 4.69
CA HIS A 156 -30.58 -8.73 4.01
C HIS A 156 -30.22 -8.50 2.53
N LYS A 157 -31.21 -8.66 1.64
CA LYS A 157 -31.03 -8.61 0.18
C LYS A 157 -30.38 -7.30 -0.28
N VAL A 158 -30.81 -6.16 0.26
CA VAL A 158 -30.22 -4.85 -0.05
C VAL A 158 -28.73 -4.80 0.29
N PHE A 159 -28.31 -5.32 1.44
CA PHE A 159 -26.91 -5.30 1.84
C PHE A 159 -26.06 -6.19 0.93
N GLN A 160 -26.54 -7.42 0.65
CA GLN A 160 -25.86 -8.35 -0.26
C GLN A 160 -25.64 -7.75 -1.64
N LEU A 161 -26.62 -7.03 -2.18
CA LEU A 161 -26.53 -6.40 -3.51
C LEU A 161 -25.45 -5.32 -3.61
N ILE A 162 -25.15 -4.61 -2.52
CA ILE A 162 -24.19 -3.50 -2.53
C ILE A 162 -22.86 -3.87 -1.89
N ARG A 163 -22.76 -5.03 -1.25
CA ARG A 163 -21.61 -5.46 -0.45
C ARG A 163 -20.30 -5.40 -1.23
N GLU A 164 -20.25 -5.97 -2.42
CA GLU A 164 -19.02 -5.98 -3.21
C GLU A 164 -18.59 -4.57 -3.59
N LYS A 165 -19.54 -3.67 -3.87
CA LYS A 165 -19.22 -2.26 -4.12
C LYS A 165 -18.69 -1.56 -2.87
N ILE A 166 -19.26 -1.84 -1.69
CA ILE A 166 -18.73 -1.31 -0.42
C ILE A 166 -17.27 -1.73 -0.25
N ILE A 167 -16.97 -3.02 -0.43
CA ILE A 167 -15.64 -3.60 -0.28
C ILE A 167 -14.66 -2.99 -1.30
N GLU A 168 -15.08 -2.84 -2.56
CA GLU A 168 -14.28 -2.22 -3.61
C GLU A 168 -13.89 -0.79 -3.23
N VAL A 169 -14.87 0.03 -2.84
CA VAL A 169 -14.66 1.45 -2.50
C VAL A 169 -13.78 1.59 -1.27
N ILE A 170 -14.01 0.83 -0.19
CA ILE A 170 -13.14 0.93 1.00
C ILE A 170 -11.73 0.40 0.72
N LYS A 171 -11.58 -0.69 -0.07
CA LYS A 171 -10.27 -1.21 -0.47
C LYS A 171 -9.49 -0.18 -1.28
N HIS A 172 -10.17 0.55 -2.15
CA HIS A 172 -9.61 1.64 -2.92
C HIS A 172 -9.08 2.76 -2.03
N TYR A 173 -9.93 3.37 -1.22
CA TYR A 173 -9.52 4.52 -0.39
C TYR A 173 -8.56 4.13 0.73
N THR A 174 -8.60 2.90 1.25
CA THR A 174 -7.58 2.42 2.20
C THR A 174 -6.23 2.22 1.52
N SER A 175 -6.19 1.84 0.25
CA SER A 175 -4.95 1.79 -0.54
C SER A 175 -4.40 3.19 -0.79
N ALA A 176 -5.26 4.16 -1.11
CA ALA A 176 -4.88 5.56 -1.24
C ALA A 176 -4.34 6.13 0.08
N SER A 177 -5.05 5.85 1.18
CA SER A 177 -4.62 6.21 2.54
C SER A 177 -3.20 5.70 2.81
N ARG A 178 -2.90 4.42 2.55
CA ARG A 178 -1.53 3.89 2.77
C ARG A 178 -0.46 4.65 2.00
N ASN A 179 -0.77 5.03 0.77
CA ASN A 179 0.17 5.73 -0.10
C ASN A 179 0.39 7.17 0.36
N LEU A 180 -0.67 7.84 0.83
CA LEU A 180 -0.66 9.26 1.20
C LEU A 180 -0.36 9.51 2.68
N PHE A 181 -0.55 8.52 3.56
CA PHE A 181 -0.40 8.66 5.01
C PHE A 181 0.94 9.25 5.47
N PRO A 182 2.10 8.91 4.86
CA PRO A 182 3.39 9.51 5.21
C PRO A 182 3.48 11.02 4.90
N GLU A 183 2.69 11.51 3.94
CA GLU A 183 2.69 12.90 3.46
C GLU A 183 1.33 13.57 3.70
N ARG A 184 0.54 13.07 4.66
CA ARG A 184 -0.86 13.50 4.87
C ARG A 184 -1.03 14.97 5.22
N GLU A 185 -0.08 15.55 5.96
CA GLU A 185 -0.13 16.96 6.37
C GLU A 185 -0.07 17.92 5.17
N THR A 186 0.61 17.52 4.10
CA THR A 186 0.78 18.33 2.90
C THR A 186 -0.12 17.88 1.76
N LYS A 187 -0.41 16.59 1.65
CA LYS A 187 -1.18 16.01 0.53
C LYS A 187 -2.63 15.67 0.84
N VAL A 188 -3.07 15.67 2.11
CA VAL A 188 -4.46 15.30 2.46
C VAL A 188 -5.14 16.41 3.24
N ALA A 189 -4.55 16.83 4.37
CA ALA A 189 -5.12 17.81 5.29
C ALA A 189 -5.47 19.19 4.68
N PRO A 190 -4.72 19.74 3.70
CA PRO A 190 -5.02 21.05 3.14
C PRO A 190 -6.28 21.09 2.25
N PHE A 191 -6.71 19.95 1.71
CA PHE A 191 -7.78 19.89 0.70
C PHE A 191 -9.18 19.81 1.34
N LYS A 192 -9.58 20.82 2.11
CA LYS A 192 -10.84 20.78 2.89
C LYS A 192 -12.12 21.11 2.11
N GLN A 193 -11.99 21.58 0.87
CA GLN A 193 -13.13 22.05 0.07
C GLN A 193 -13.15 21.40 -1.31
N GLY A 194 -14.34 21.08 -1.80
CA GLY A 194 -14.56 20.54 -3.13
C GLY A 194 -15.98 20.00 -3.28
N LYS A 195 -16.22 19.27 -4.37
CA LYS A 195 -17.51 18.64 -4.66
C LYS A 195 -17.32 17.15 -4.84
N ILE A 196 -18.29 16.38 -4.36
CA ILE A 196 -18.35 14.94 -4.60
C ILE A 196 -19.08 14.74 -5.92
N ASN A 197 -18.41 14.09 -6.87
CA ASN A 197 -19.01 13.75 -8.14
C ASN A 197 -19.79 12.44 -7.99
N PHE A 198 -21.11 12.54 -8.06
CA PHE A 198 -22.01 11.38 -8.01
C PHE A 198 -22.22 10.82 -9.41
N GLU A 199 -21.86 9.56 -9.58
CA GLU A 199 -22.18 8.77 -10.76
C GLU A 199 -23.55 8.11 -10.59
N LYS A 200 -24.48 8.38 -11.51
CA LYS A 200 -25.80 7.76 -11.49
C LYS A 200 -25.72 6.36 -12.08
N ILE A 201 -26.21 5.38 -11.33
CA ILE A 201 -26.22 3.97 -11.70
C ILE A 201 -27.68 3.57 -11.94
N GLN A 202 -27.99 3.09 -13.14
CA GLN A 202 -29.38 2.78 -13.52
C GLN A 202 -29.77 1.36 -13.14
N SER A 203 -28.79 0.45 -13.09
CA SER A 203 -29.03 -0.96 -12.79
C SER A 203 -27.99 -1.54 -11.84
N ILE A 204 -28.36 -2.60 -11.12
CA ILE A 204 -27.42 -3.33 -10.24
C ILE A 204 -26.23 -3.86 -11.05
N SER A 205 -26.43 -4.32 -12.29
CA SER A 205 -25.36 -4.80 -13.17
C SER A 205 -24.33 -3.74 -13.59
N GLU A 206 -24.68 -2.45 -13.51
CA GLU A 206 -23.74 -1.36 -13.78
C GLU A 206 -22.84 -1.07 -12.58
N ILE A 207 -23.23 -1.47 -11.36
CA ILE A 207 -22.49 -1.13 -10.14
C ILE A 207 -21.04 -1.63 -10.19
N GLU A 208 -20.83 -2.82 -10.76
CA GLU A 208 -19.53 -3.48 -10.91
C GLU A 208 -18.66 -2.86 -12.01
N LYS A 209 -19.26 -2.13 -12.96
CA LYS A 209 -18.54 -1.51 -14.09
C LYS A 209 -18.08 -0.08 -13.80
N THR A 210 -18.58 0.52 -12.73
CA THR A 210 -18.25 1.92 -12.38
C THR A 210 -16.81 2.04 -11.90
N ALA A 211 -16.08 2.99 -12.50
CA ALA A 211 -14.66 3.17 -12.24
C ALA A 211 -14.40 4.06 -11.01
N LEU A 212 -13.36 3.71 -10.26
CA LEU A 212 -12.79 4.55 -9.20
C LEU A 212 -11.60 5.36 -9.75
N PRO A 213 -11.29 6.55 -9.18
CA PRO A 213 -10.13 7.34 -9.59
C PRO A 213 -8.83 6.53 -9.56
N GLU A 214 -7.84 6.82 -10.40
CA GLU A 214 -6.56 6.13 -10.28
C GLU A 214 -5.76 6.62 -9.07
N ILE A 215 -5.19 5.71 -8.28
CA ILE A 215 -4.34 6.10 -7.16
C ILE A 215 -2.92 6.34 -7.70
N PRO A 216 -2.37 7.56 -7.62
CA PRO A 216 -1.00 7.81 -8.04
C PRO A 216 -0.02 6.97 -7.21
N LYS A 217 0.94 6.33 -7.89
CA LYS A 217 1.99 5.54 -7.23
C LYS A 217 3.02 6.48 -6.59
N LEU A 218 2.76 6.92 -5.36
CA LEU A 218 3.67 7.79 -4.61
C LEU A 218 5.01 7.12 -4.30
N LYS A 219 5.00 5.83 -3.94
CA LYS A 219 6.22 5.06 -3.70
C LYS A 219 6.78 4.52 -5.02
N LYS A 220 7.68 5.28 -5.66
CA LYS A 220 8.50 4.75 -6.76
C LYS A 220 9.15 3.44 -6.32
N GLN A 221 8.95 2.38 -7.12
CA GLN A 221 9.55 1.07 -6.86
C GLN A 221 11.08 1.23 -6.72
N LEU A 222 11.71 0.39 -5.89
CA LEU A 222 13.17 0.43 -5.68
C LEU A 222 13.93 0.34 -7.01
N SER A 223 13.41 -0.47 -7.94
CA SER A 223 13.87 -0.56 -9.33
C SER A 223 13.92 0.80 -10.03
N ASN A 224 12.83 1.55 -9.99
CA ASN A 224 12.74 2.87 -10.59
C ASN A 224 13.68 3.87 -9.91
N LYS A 225 13.82 3.80 -8.58
CA LYS A 225 14.77 4.66 -7.84
C LYS A 225 16.21 4.41 -8.27
N ILE A 226 16.63 3.14 -8.40
CA ILE A 226 17.99 2.80 -8.86
C ILE A 226 18.20 3.28 -10.31
N LYS A 227 17.23 3.09 -11.20
CA LYS A 227 17.31 3.57 -12.59
C LYS A 227 17.44 5.09 -12.66
N GLU A 228 16.62 5.82 -11.90
CA GLU A 228 16.66 7.29 -11.86
C GLU A 228 17.99 7.81 -11.29
N LEU A 229 18.49 7.23 -10.20
CA LEU A 229 19.77 7.61 -9.58
C LEU A 229 20.97 7.45 -10.53
N ASN A 230 20.88 6.52 -11.48
CA ASN A 230 21.93 6.22 -12.43
C ASN A 230 21.61 6.72 -13.85
N LEU A 231 20.53 7.47 -14.07
CA LEU A 231 20.11 7.85 -15.41
C LEU A 231 21.16 8.68 -16.16
N SER A 232 21.78 9.65 -15.48
CA SER A 232 22.86 10.44 -16.08
C SER A 232 24.08 9.59 -16.38
N LEU A 233 24.47 8.74 -15.42
CA LEU A 233 25.60 7.84 -15.57
C LEU A 233 25.34 6.81 -16.68
N ALA A 234 24.14 6.27 -16.84
CA ALA A 234 23.79 5.33 -17.91
C ALA A 234 23.73 6.00 -19.29
N LYS A 235 23.45 7.30 -19.36
CA LYS A 235 23.52 8.07 -20.61
C LYS A 235 24.95 8.30 -21.07
N SER A 236 25.82 8.75 -20.15
CA SER A 236 27.25 8.90 -20.44
C SER A 236 27.94 7.54 -20.57
N GLU A 237 27.45 6.55 -19.82
CA GLU A 237 28.05 5.25 -19.67
C GLU A 237 27.14 4.02 -19.89
N PRO A 238 26.65 3.74 -21.11
CA PRO A 238 25.61 2.71 -21.34
C PRO A 238 25.93 1.26 -20.92
N TRP A 239 27.19 0.84 -20.91
CA TRP A 239 27.60 -0.55 -20.62
C TRP A 239 27.40 -0.92 -19.15
N ILE A 240 27.40 0.04 -18.22
CA ILE A 240 27.20 -0.24 -16.78
C ILE A 240 25.77 -0.73 -16.47
N VAL A 241 24.83 -0.56 -17.42
CA VAL A 241 23.40 -0.87 -17.23
C VAL A 241 23.23 -2.34 -16.85
N GLY A 242 23.96 -3.23 -17.52
CA GLY A 242 23.94 -4.67 -17.22
C GLY A 242 24.30 -4.97 -15.77
N ALA A 243 25.31 -4.29 -15.21
CA ALA A 243 25.74 -4.53 -13.83
C ALA A 243 24.65 -4.17 -12.81
N TYR A 244 24.04 -3.00 -12.90
CA TYR A 244 23.07 -2.58 -11.88
C TYR A 244 21.65 -3.13 -12.09
N GLU A 245 21.23 -3.39 -13.33
CA GLU A 245 19.90 -3.95 -13.59
C GLU A 245 19.76 -5.39 -13.11
N VAL A 246 20.84 -6.17 -13.14
CA VAL A 246 20.86 -7.52 -12.56
C VAL A 246 20.64 -7.48 -11.03
N VAL A 247 21.20 -6.48 -10.34
CA VAL A 247 20.91 -6.26 -8.91
C VAL A 247 19.46 -5.83 -8.69
N VAL A 248 18.89 -5.02 -9.59
CA VAL A 248 17.46 -4.66 -9.55
C VAL A 248 16.60 -5.92 -9.69
N MET A 249 16.91 -6.81 -10.62
CA MET A 249 16.19 -8.08 -10.80
C MET A 249 16.29 -8.97 -9.54
N ALA A 250 17.47 -9.07 -8.94
CA ALA A 250 17.66 -9.79 -7.68
C ALA A 250 16.75 -9.26 -6.56
N GLU A 251 16.63 -7.93 -6.40
CA GLU A 251 15.74 -7.33 -5.39
C GLU A 251 14.25 -7.58 -5.71
N VAL A 252 13.87 -7.58 -6.99
CA VAL A 252 12.49 -7.92 -7.40
C VAL A 252 12.17 -9.37 -7.06
N ILE A 253 13.05 -10.32 -7.38
CA ILE A 253 12.87 -11.74 -7.09
C ILE A 253 12.84 -12.00 -5.58
N LYS A 254 13.65 -11.29 -4.81
CA LYS A 254 13.67 -11.40 -3.33
C LYS A 254 12.29 -11.17 -2.70
N SER A 255 11.49 -10.27 -3.28
CA SER A 255 10.13 -9.95 -2.84
C SER A 255 9.08 -11.01 -3.19
N LYS A 256 9.42 -12.01 -4.01
CA LYS A 256 8.51 -13.06 -4.46
C LYS A 256 8.60 -14.30 -3.56
N SER A 257 7.55 -15.11 -3.57
CA SER A 257 7.40 -16.34 -2.77
C SER A 257 7.80 -17.58 -3.56
N PHE A 258 9.02 -17.62 -4.12
CA PHE A 258 9.56 -18.84 -4.74
C PHE A 258 10.47 -19.57 -3.76
N GLU A 259 10.34 -20.89 -3.68
CA GLU A 259 11.15 -21.75 -2.82
C GLU A 259 12.65 -21.66 -3.15
N THR A 260 12.97 -21.55 -4.44
CA THR A 260 14.36 -21.52 -4.94
C THR A 260 14.88 -20.10 -5.20
N LYS A 261 14.18 -19.04 -4.74
CA LYS A 261 14.54 -17.64 -5.04
C LYS A 261 15.98 -17.29 -4.70
N ASN A 262 16.51 -17.78 -3.58
CA ASN A 262 17.87 -17.47 -3.15
C ASN A 262 18.92 -18.08 -4.09
N ARG A 263 18.64 -19.26 -4.66
CA ARG A 263 19.51 -19.90 -5.67
C ARG A 263 19.62 -19.02 -6.91
N ILE A 264 18.48 -18.51 -7.38
CA ILE A 264 18.40 -17.63 -8.54
C ILE A 264 19.12 -16.30 -8.26
N ILE A 265 18.87 -15.70 -7.09
CA ILE A 265 19.49 -14.43 -6.70
C ILE A 265 21.02 -14.58 -6.59
N LEU A 266 21.53 -15.69 -6.04
CA LEU A 266 22.97 -15.93 -5.97
C LEU A 266 23.62 -15.92 -7.35
N ILE A 267 23.01 -16.58 -8.34
CA ILE A 267 23.51 -16.63 -9.72
C ILE A 267 23.50 -15.23 -10.34
N LEU A 268 22.40 -14.48 -10.16
CA LEU A 268 22.29 -13.11 -10.67
C LEU A 268 23.36 -12.19 -10.06
N LEU A 269 23.56 -12.24 -8.75
CA LEU A 269 24.55 -11.38 -8.09
C LEU A 269 25.99 -11.71 -8.50
N ASP A 270 26.33 -12.99 -8.69
CA ASP A 270 27.66 -13.36 -9.21
C ASP A 270 27.84 -12.91 -10.66
N SER A 271 26.82 -13.08 -11.49
CA SER A 271 26.81 -12.57 -12.86
C SER A 271 26.96 -11.04 -12.91
N SER A 272 26.33 -10.30 -11.98
CA SER A 272 26.43 -8.84 -11.96
C SER A 272 27.85 -8.38 -11.62
N ILE A 273 28.52 -9.07 -10.68
CA ILE A 273 29.92 -8.81 -10.35
C ILE A 273 30.83 -9.14 -11.53
N GLU A 274 30.58 -10.25 -12.22
CA GLU A 274 31.36 -10.62 -13.41
C GLU A 274 31.24 -9.57 -14.52
N ILE A 275 30.02 -9.10 -14.79
CA ILE A 275 29.77 -7.98 -15.72
C ILE A 275 30.55 -6.75 -15.26
N ALA A 276 30.46 -6.39 -13.98
CA ALA A 276 31.15 -5.21 -13.45
C ALA A 276 32.68 -5.30 -13.57
N PHE A 277 33.26 -6.48 -13.39
CA PHE A 277 34.68 -6.70 -13.61
C PHE A 277 35.07 -6.58 -15.09
N LYS A 278 34.29 -7.16 -16.01
CA LYS A 278 34.53 -7.01 -17.46
C LYS A 278 34.47 -5.54 -17.88
N ASP A 279 33.42 -4.85 -17.46
CA ASP A 279 33.19 -3.44 -17.77
C ASP A 279 34.29 -2.54 -17.20
N TYR A 280 34.75 -2.83 -15.98
CA TYR A 280 35.84 -2.08 -15.36
C TYR A 280 37.14 -2.24 -16.12
N LEU A 281 37.55 -3.47 -16.45
CA LEU A 281 38.78 -3.73 -17.21
C LEU A 281 38.71 -3.15 -18.62
N THR A 282 37.54 -3.23 -19.27
CA THR A 282 37.39 -2.79 -20.66
C THR A 282 37.33 -1.27 -20.78
N TYR A 283 36.64 -0.58 -19.87
CA TYR A 283 36.28 0.83 -20.07
C TYR A 283 36.86 1.78 -19.01
N LYS A 284 37.13 1.32 -17.79
CA LYS A 284 37.65 2.18 -16.70
C LYS A 284 39.16 2.12 -16.57
N VAL A 285 39.78 0.97 -16.84
CA VAL A 285 41.24 0.87 -16.93
C VAL A 285 41.70 1.53 -18.22
N LYS A 286 42.45 2.63 -18.11
CA LYS A 286 42.96 3.40 -19.26
C LYS A 286 44.40 3.04 -19.65
N SER A 287 45.14 2.41 -18.74
CA SER A 287 46.56 2.08 -18.92
C SER A 287 46.79 0.79 -19.72
N HIS A 288 45.76 -0.01 -19.94
CA HIS A 288 45.87 -1.27 -20.68
C HIS A 288 44.61 -1.51 -21.52
N PHE A 289 44.79 -2.01 -22.73
CA PHE A 289 43.71 -2.38 -23.63
C PHE A 289 43.58 -3.91 -23.67
N TYR A 290 42.39 -4.42 -23.39
CA TYR A 290 42.10 -5.85 -23.49
C TYR A 290 41.32 -6.17 -24.76
N SER A 291 41.80 -7.11 -25.55
CA SER A 291 40.99 -7.72 -26.62
C SER A 291 40.00 -8.74 -26.06
N ASP A 292 38.95 -9.05 -26.81
CA ASP A 292 37.94 -10.05 -26.40
C ASP A 292 38.56 -11.41 -26.10
N ALA A 293 39.55 -11.83 -26.90
CA ALA A 293 40.28 -13.08 -26.68
C ALA A 293 41.12 -13.05 -25.39
N ALA A 294 41.69 -11.89 -25.03
CA ALA A 294 42.42 -11.71 -23.77
C ALA A 294 41.46 -11.74 -22.57
N LEU A 295 40.33 -11.03 -22.66
CA LEU A 295 39.28 -11.08 -21.63
C LEU A 295 38.75 -12.49 -21.45
N ALA A 296 38.46 -13.21 -22.53
CA ALA A 296 37.99 -14.60 -22.45
C ALA A 296 38.97 -15.50 -21.69
N LYS A 297 40.29 -15.37 -21.95
CA LYS A 297 41.32 -16.13 -21.21
C LYS A 297 41.37 -15.78 -19.73
N ILE A 298 41.20 -14.51 -19.37
CA ILE A 298 41.19 -14.07 -17.96
C ILE A 298 39.94 -14.60 -17.26
N PHE A 299 38.77 -14.52 -17.90
CA PHE A 299 37.48 -14.93 -17.33
C PHE A 299 37.23 -16.44 -17.35
N ASP A 300 38.09 -17.23 -18.00
CA ASP A 300 38.10 -18.70 -17.90
C ASP A 300 38.31 -19.18 -16.46
N LYS A 301 39.14 -18.45 -15.68
CA LYS A 301 39.46 -18.83 -14.29
C LYS A 301 39.27 -17.66 -13.33
N ARG A 302 38.46 -17.86 -12.30
CA ARG A 302 38.12 -16.80 -11.32
C ARG A 302 39.33 -16.16 -10.63
N HIS A 303 40.36 -16.95 -10.30
CA HIS A 303 41.56 -16.41 -9.68
C HIS A 303 42.34 -15.48 -10.61
N LEU A 304 42.33 -15.73 -11.94
CA LEU A 304 42.94 -14.83 -12.92
C LEU A 304 42.16 -13.52 -12.98
N VAL A 305 40.83 -13.57 -12.96
CA VAL A 305 39.98 -12.37 -12.88
C VAL A 305 40.32 -11.54 -11.63
N HIS A 306 40.41 -12.18 -10.46
CA HIS A 306 40.72 -11.49 -9.20
C HIS A 306 42.10 -10.85 -9.23
N GLN A 307 43.13 -11.59 -9.66
CA GLN A 307 44.49 -11.06 -9.82
C GLN A 307 44.52 -9.86 -10.77
N GLU A 308 43.81 -9.96 -11.90
CA GLU A 308 43.79 -8.89 -12.90
C GLU A 308 43.09 -7.64 -12.37
N ILE A 309 41.94 -7.78 -11.72
CA ILE A 309 41.22 -6.65 -11.12
C ILE A 309 42.08 -6.00 -10.01
N GLN A 310 42.74 -6.80 -9.16
CA GLN A 310 43.59 -6.30 -8.07
C GLN A 310 44.73 -5.40 -8.55
N LYS A 311 45.31 -5.66 -9.74
CA LYS A 311 46.36 -4.81 -10.32
C LYS A 311 45.92 -3.35 -10.45
N TYR A 312 44.64 -3.12 -10.80
CA TYR A 312 44.11 -1.79 -11.09
C TYR A 312 43.21 -1.24 -9.99
N SER A 313 42.74 -2.10 -9.08
CA SER A 313 41.82 -1.75 -8.00
C SER A 313 42.48 -1.67 -6.61
N SER A 314 43.79 -1.43 -6.55
CA SER A 314 44.53 -1.35 -5.28
C SER A 314 43.87 -0.35 -4.31
N GLY A 315 43.55 -0.81 -3.09
CA GLY A 315 42.89 0.01 -2.06
C GLY A 315 41.38 0.20 -2.22
N ILE A 316 40.77 -0.31 -3.30
CA ILE A 316 39.34 -0.18 -3.57
C ILE A 316 38.51 -1.23 -2.80
N LEU A 317 39.00 -2.47 -2.78
CA LEU A 317 38.40 -3.63 -2.09
C LEU A 317 39.38 -4.17 -1.04
N ASN A 318 38.87 -4.51 0.14
CA ASN A 318 39.69 -5.05 1.23
C ASN A 318 39.77 -6.59 1.17
N ILE A 319 40.66 -7.19 1.97
CA ILE A 319 40.85 -8.65 2.01
C ILE A 319 39.54 -9.39 2.33
N SER A 320 38.71 -8.83 3.20
CA SER A 320 37.40 -9.42 3.53
C SER A 320 36.46 -9.44 2.32
N ASP A 321 36.46 -8.40 1.48
CA ASP A 321 35.67 -8.37 0.24
C ASP A 321 36.10 -9.50 -0.71
N TRP A 322 37.42 -9.71 -0.88
CA TRP A 322 37.98 -10.77 -1.71
C TRP A 322 37.66 -12.17 -1.18
N ASN A 323 37.78 -12.38 0.13
CA ASN A 323 37.43 -13.65 0.76
C ASN A 323 35.94 -13.97 0.60
N ASN A 324 35.07 -12.96 0.73
CA ASN A 324 33.64 -13.13 0.49
C ASN A 324 33.34 -13.42 -0.99
N LEU A 325 34.04 -12.78 -1.93
CA LEU A 325 33.90 -13.07 -3.36
C LEU A 325 34.25 -14.52 -3.69
N ASP A 326 35.33 -15.06 -3.12
CA ASP A 326 35.70 -16.47 -3.31
C ASP A 326 34.67 -17.41 -2.67
N TYR A 327 34.22 -17.10 -1.46
CA TYR A 327 33.17 -17.87 -0.77
C TYR A 327 31.89 -17.98 -1.61
N TYR A 328 31.32 -16.86 -2.07
CA TYR A 328 30.07 -16.89 -2.84
C TYR A 328 30.25 -17.48 -4.24
N TYR A 329 31.42 -17.31 -4.86
CA TYR A 329 31.74 -17.99 -6.11
C TYR A 329 31.76 -19.51 -5.93
N ARG A 330 32.43 -20.03 -4.89
CA ARG A 330 32.42 -21.46 -4.57
C ARG A 330 31.02 -21.96 -4.25
N LEU A 331 30.23 -21.19 -3.52
CA LEU A 331 28.84 -21.52 -3.22
C LEU A 331 28.02 -21.65 -4.52
N ARG A 332 28.16 -20.71 -5.46
CA ARG A 332 27.53 -20.78 -6.79
C ARG A 332 28.03 -21.98 -7.59
N CYS A 333 29.33 -22.23 -7.64
CA CYS A 333 29.88 -23.39 -8.34
C CYS A 333 29.37 -24.71 -7.76
N ASN A 334 29.26 -24.80 -6.43
CA ASN A 334 28.66 -25.96 -5.77
C ASN A 334 27.21 -26.13 -6.21
N LEU A 335 26.44 -25.06 -6.21
CA LEU A 335 25.02 -25.04 -6.59
C LEU A 335 24.77 -25.47 -8.04
N VAL A 336 25.61 -25.02 -8.98
CA VAL A 336 25.42 -25.22 -10.43
C VAL A 336 26.05 -26.52 -10.92
N HIS A 337 27.24 -26.89 -10.40
CA HIS A 337 28.04 -27.97 -10.99
C HIS A 337 28.25 -29.19 -10.09
N LYS A 338 28.01 -29.12 -8.78
CA LYS A 338 28.45 -30.20 -7.86
C LYS A 338 27.34 -30.81 -7.02
N ARG A 339 26.52 -30.00 -6.33
CA ARG A 339 25.53 -30.46 -5.35
C ARG A 339 24.20 -29.73 -5.56
N ALA A 340 23.15 -30.49 -5.91
CA ALA A 340 21.81 -29.94 -6.08
C ALA A 340 21.19 -29.39 -4.77
N SER A 341 21.74 -29.78 -3.61
CA SER A 341 21.24 -29.47 -2.25
C SER A 341 22.01 -28.37 -1.51
N ALA A 342 22.90 -27.61 -2.16
CA ALA A 342 23.58 -26.48 -1.50
C ALA A 342 22.54 -25.44 -1.03
N THR A 343 22.38 -25.29 0.29
CA THR A 343 21.44 -24.34 0.90
C THR A 343 22.00 -22.92 0.82
N VAL A 344 21.19 -21.98 0.34
CA VAL A 344 21.55 -20.55 0.26
C VAL A 344 20.59 -19.78 1.16
N LEU A 345 21.11 -19.22 2.26
CA LEU A 345 20.31 -18.55 3.27
C LEU A 345 19.95 -17.13 2.86
N ASP A 346 18.89 -16.57 3.43
CA ASP A 346 18.52 -15.16 3.22
C ASP A 346 19.65 -14.21 3.67
N THR A 347 20.38 -14.59 4.72
CA THR A 347 21.53 -13.85 5.23
C THR A 347 22.71 -13.83 4.24
N ASP A 348 22.93 -14.92 3.51
CA ASP A 348 23.91 -15.00 2.43
C ASP A 348 23.55 -14.02 1.30
N ILE A 349 22.29 -13.99 0.90
CA ILE A 349 21.79 -13.08 -0.13
C ILE A 349 21.91 -11.62 0.27
N ILE A 350 21.61 -11.28 1.52
CA ILE A 350 21.77 -9.92 2.03
C ILE A 350 23.24 -9.49 1.97
N LYS A 351 24.14 -10.31 2.50
CA LYS A 351 25.58 -10.03 2.50
C LYS A 351 26.15 -9.91 1.09
N PHE A 352 25.78 -10.84 0.20
CA PHE A 352 26.28 -10.83 -1.17
C PHE A 352 25.71 -9.68 -2.00
N SER A 353 24.44 -9.32 -1.82
CA SER A 353 23.84 -8.13 -2.45
C SER A 353 24.57 -6.86 -2.04
N ASN A 354 24.92 -6.72 -0.75
CA ASN A 354 25.70 -5.58 -0.26
C ASN A 354 27.11 -5.55 -0.85
N LEU A 355 27.76 -6.71 -0.99
CA LEU A 355 29.07 -6.83 -1.62
C LEU A 355 29.03 -6.43 -3.11
N ALA A 356 28.05 -6.94 -3.87
CA ALA A 356 27.86 -6.57 -5.28
C ALA A 356 27.63 -5.05 -5.44
N LYS A 357 26.72 -4.47 -4.64
CA LYS A 357 26.47 -3.02 -4.63
C LYS A 357 27.73 -2.21 -4.30
N LYS A 358 28.53 -2.68 -3.33
CA LYS A 358 29.81 -2.05 -2.97
C LYS A 358 30.79 -2.08 -4.15
N ILE A 359 30.93 -3.21 -4.82
CA ILE A 359 31.81 -3.37 -5.99
C ILE A 359 31.36 -2.45 -7.13
N HIS A 360 30.08 -2.45 -7.48
CA HIS A 360 29.56 -1.59 -8.54
C HIS A 360 29.77 -0.10 -8.23
N LYS A 361 29.51 0.31 -6.98
CA LYS A 361 29.75 1.69 -6.54
C LYS A 361 31.23 2.07 -6.67
N LYS A 362 32.12 1.16 -6.29
CA LYS A 362 33.55 1.42 -6.20
C LYS A 362 34.28 1.36 -7.54
N LEU A 363 33.91 0.41 -8.41
CA LEU A 363 34.55 0.21 -9.71
C LEU A 363 33.88 1.03 -10.82
N LEU A 364 32.55 1.12 -10.82
CA LEU A 364 31.78 1.72 -11.91
C LEU A 364 31.13 3.06 -11.54
N GLY A 365 31.11 3.44 -10.26
CA GLY A 365 30.46 4.68 -9.80
C GLY A 365 28.94 4.57 -9.67
N VAL A 366 28.37 3.36 -9.76
CA VAL A 366 26.93 3.11 -9.64
C VAL A 366 26.40 3.55 -8.27
N LYS A 367 25.24 4.20 -8.27
CA LYS A 367 24.56 4.70 -7.06
C LYS A 367 23.41 3.78 -6.68
N TYR A 368 23.31 3.47 -5.39
CA TYR A 368 22.18 2.76 -4.79
C TYR A 368 21.53 3.62 -3.70
N PRO A 369 20.21 3.54 -3.49
CA PRO A 369 19.54 4.21 -2.38
C PRO A 369 20.18 3.82 -1.05
N THR A 370 20.38 4.80 -0.18
CA THR A 370 20.80 4.54 1.20
C THR A 370 19.70 3.75 1.91
N LEU A 371 20.06 2.60 2.47
CA LEU A 371 19.20 1.87 3.40
C LEU A 371 19.12 2.75 4.65
N LYS A 372 17.99 3.44 4.86
CA LYS A 372 17.63 3.87 6.21
C LYS A 372 17.30 2.58 6.96
N ASN A 373 18.12 2.26 7.96
CA ASN A 373 17.80 1.22 8.93
C ASN A 373 16.46 1.51 9.60
#